data_AF-C5LNQ9-F1
#
_entry.id   AF-C5LNQ9-F1
#
_cell.length_a   1.000
_cell.length_b   1.000
_cell.length_c   1.000
_cell.angle_alpha   90.00
_cell.angle_beta   90.00
_cell.angle_gamma   90.00
#
_symmetry.space_group_name_H-M   'P 1'
#
loop_
_entity.id
_entity.type
_entity.pdbx_description
1 polymer ?
#
loop_
_entity_poly.entity_id
_entity_poly.type
_entity_poly.pdbx_seq_one_letter_code
_entity_poly.pdbx_strand_id
1 'polypeptide(L)'
;VNYEADKAILIKTFEKCRLPDEAWSRFDNYQWDRIQPLSVYAAALSRYLNEYNDLLKPDCRLSLPARETLLVEKLSKLATGAAKAEIRRARPRSAADVCDLLGAYVDNSDQTGINAVRSIEPKLDASIEMLSKLLGAFEGAQSRQAEQFDRLCAVL
;
A
#
# COMPACT_ATOMS: atom_id res chain seq x y z
N VAL A 1 19.12 -2.23 51.11
CA VAL A 1 18.79 -2.25 49.66
C VAL A 1 18.24 -3.63 49.36
N ASN A 2 16.98 -3.75 48.93
CA ASN A 2 16.33 -5.04 48.68
C ASN A 2 16.28 -5.26 47.17
N TYR A 3 17.22 -6.04 46.66
CA TYR A 3 17.40 -6.32 45.24
C TYR A 3 16.11 -6.77 44.54
N GLU A 4 15.29 -7.61 45.18
CA GLU A 4 14.04 -8.09 44.57
C GLU A 4 12.97 -6.99 44.47
N ALA A 5 12.93 -6.06 45.43
CA ALA A 5 12.04 -4.90 45.36
C ALA A 5 12.49 -3.93 44.26
N ASP A 6 13.79 -3.66 44.15
CA ASP A 6 14.36 -2.76 43.14
C ASP A 6 14.21 -3.34 41.72
N LYS A 7 14.40 -4.66 41.56
CA LYS A 7 14.15 -5.39 40.30
C LYS A 7 12.68 -5.32 39.88
N ALA A 8 11.74 -5.50 40.80
CA ALA A 8 10.31 -5.40 40.50
C ALA A 8 9.91 -3.98 40.05
N ILE A 9 10.50 -2.94 40.66
CA ILE A 9 10.29 -1.54 40.26
C ILE A 9 10.83 -1.29 38.85
N LEU A 10 12.02 -1.81 38.52
CA LEU A 10 12.61 -1.71 37.19
C LEU A 10 11.73 -2.37 36.13
N ILE A 11 11.30 -3.62 36.34
CA ILE A 11 10.41 -4.35 35.40
C ILE A 11 9.12 -3.57 35.17
N LYS A 12 8.45 -3.14 36.26
CA LYS A 12 7.21 -2.36 36.18
C LYS A 12 7.40 -1.02 35.46
N THR A 13 8.58 -0.43 35.54
CA THR A 13 8.92 0.83 34.86
C THR A 13 9.16 0.59 33.37
N PHE A 14 9.88 -0.47 33.01
CA PHE A 14 10.05 -0.90 31.61
C PHE A 14 8.72 -1.23 30.94
N GLU A 15 7.83 -1.98 31.61
CA GLU A 15 6.49 -2.31 31.09
C GLU A 15 5.66 -1.05 30.80
N LYS A 16 5.74 -0.04 31.68
CA LYS A 16 5.05 1.24 31.48
C LYS A 16 5.58 2.05 30.30
N CYS A 17 6.88 1.97 30.01
CA CYS A 17 7.47 2.64 28.85
C CYS A 17 7.17 1.89 27.54
N ARG A 18 7.04 0.56 27.60
CA ARG A 18 6.77 -0.28 26.42
C ARG A 18 5.41 0.02 25.77
N LEU A 19 4.41 0.37 26.58
CA LEU A 19 3.04 0.63 26.11
C LEU A 19 2.95 1.85 25.16
N PRO A 20 3.47 3.05 25.52
CA PRO A 20 3.58 4.17 24.59
C PRO A 20 4.37 3.85 23.31
N ASP A 21 5.48 3.12 23.42
CA ASP A 21 6.31 2.77 22.25
C ASP A 21 5.55 1.87 21.26
N GLU A 22 4.81 0.89 21.78
CA GLU A 22 3.94 0.03 20.98
C GLU A 22 2.80 0.83 20.31
N ALA A 23 2.18 1.76 21.04
CA ALA A 23 1.13 2.60 20.48
C ALA A 23 1.65 3.56 19.40
N TRP A 24 2.81 4.17 19.62
CA TRP A 24 3.49 4.97 18.62
C TRP A 24 3.84 4.14 17.38
N SER A 25 4.37 2.94 17.58
CA SER A 25 4.70 2.01 16.49
C SER A 25 3.48 1.67 15.64
N ARG A 26 2.29 1.51 16.24
CA ARG A 26 1.04 1.34 15.47
C ARG A 26 0.75 2.54 14.60
N PHE A 27 0.83 3.76 15.13
CA PHE A 27 0.61 4.97 14.34
C PHE A 27 1.64 5.11 13.21
N ASP A 28 2.92 4.94 13.50
CA ASP A 28 3.98 5.18 12.51
C ASP A 28 4.09 4.06 11.47
N ASN A 29 3.78 2.81 11.82
CA ASN A 29 3.84 1.71 10.85
C ASN A 29 2.51 1.45 10.13
N TYR A 30 1.43 2.17 10.47
CA TYR A 30 0.14 1.98 9.80
C TYR A 30 0.18 2.52 8.36
N GLN A 31 0.17 1.60 7.40
CA GLN A 31 0.19 1.91 5.98
C GLN A 31 -1.22 1.91 5.39
N TRP A 32 -1.42 2.78 4.40
CA TRP A 32 -2.66 2.81 3.64
C TRP A 32 -2.62 1.78 2.52
N ASP A 33 -3.55 0.83 2.56
CA ASP A 33 -3.68 -0.27 1.58
C ASP A 33 -4.35 0.15 0.26
N ARG A 34 -4.88 1.39 0.18
CA ARG A 34 -5.68 1.92 -0.94
C ARG A 34 -6.97 1.17 -1.23
N ILE A 35 -7.32 0.15 -0.43
CA ILE A 35 -8.59 -0.56 -0.54
C ILE A 35 -9.65 0.22 0.23
N GLN A 36 -9.30 0.71 1.41
CA GLN A 36 -10.20 1.55 2.20
C GLN A 36 -10.16 3.01 1.74
N PRO A 37 -11.27 3.75 1.84
CA PRO A 37 -11.29 5.19 1.57
C PRO A 37 -10.25 5.93 2.41
N LEU A 38 -9.64 6.97 1.83
CA LEU A 38 -8.61 7.77 2.51
C LEU A 38 -9.11 8.37 3.83
N SER A 39 -10.38 8.74 3.90
CA SER A 39 -11.04 9.24 5.12
C SER A 39 -11.06 8.19 6.25
N VAL A 40 -11.28 6.91 5.92
CA VAL A 40 -11.26 5.81 6.90
C VAL A 40 -9.84 5.58 7.41
N TYR A 41 -8.85 5.61 6.52
CA TYR A 41 -7.44 5.55 6.90
C TYR A 41 -7.03 6.70 7.82
N ALA A 42 -7.41 7.93 7.49
CA ALA A 42 -7.12 9.11 8.31
C ALA A 42 -7.79 9.05 9.69
N ALA A 43 -9.04 8.57 9.77
CA ALA A 43 -9.71 8.35 11.04
C ALA A 43 -8.99 7.31 11.91
N ALA A 44 -8.49 6.23 11.32
CA ALA A 44 -7.70 5.22 12.03
C ALA A 44 -6.36 5.78 12.54
N LEU A 45 -5.64 6.59 11.74
CA LEU A 45 -4.44 7.29 12.19
C LEU A 45 -4.71 8.22 13.37
N SER A 46 -5.78 9.03 13.30
CA SER A 46 -6.19 9.91 14.40
C SER A 46 -6.46 9.12 15.68
N ARG A 47 -7.16 7.99 15.57
CA ARG A 47 -7.40 7.09 16.70
C ARG A 47 -6.09 6.56 17.30
N TYR A 48 -5.17 6.03 16.50
CA TYR A 48 -3.89 5.51 17.02
C TYR A 48 -3.04 6.59 17.68
N LEU A 49 -3.05 7.81 17.14
CA LEU A 49 -2.34 8.93 17.73
C LEU A 49 -2.97 9.36 19.07
N ASN A 50 -4.29 9.26 19.20
CA ASN A 50 -4.98 9.51 20.47
C ASN A 50 -4.70 8.42 21.50
N GLU A 51 -4.70 7.14 21.08
CA GLU A 51 -4.32 6.01 21.94
C GLU A 51 -2.89 6.18 22.48
N TYR A 52 -1.94 6.57 21.62
CA TYR A 52 -0.59 6.93 22.05
C TYR A 52 -0.59 8.08 23.06
N ASN A 53 -1.30 9.17 22.74
CA ASN A 53 -1.35 10.35 23.59
C ASN A 53 -1.96 10.10 24.97
N ASP A 54 -2.94 9.20 25.06
CA ASP A 54 -3.59 8.84 26.32
C ASP A 54 -2.67 8.06 27.26
N LEU A 55 -1.72 7.29 26.71
CA LEU A 55 -0.70 6.55 27.44
C LEU A 55 0.47 7.41 27.92
N LEU A 56 0.62 8.63 27.38
CA LEU A 56 1.62 9.58 27.87
C LEU A 56 1.24 10.14 29.24
N LYS A 57 2.26 10.50 30.01
CA LYS A 57 2.07 11.29 31.25
C LYS A 57 1.37 12.61 30.90
N PRO A 58 0.51 13.16 31.78
CA PRO A 58 -0.30 14.35 31.48
C PRO A 58 0.51 15.56 30.99
N ASP A 59 1.69 15.77 31.55
CA ASP A 59 2.66 16.81 31.21
C ASP A 59 3.37 16.59 29.86
N CYS A 60 3.38 15.36 29.37
CA CYS A 60 3.96 14.98 28.08
C CYS A 60 2.92 14.87 26.96
N ARG A 61 1.62 15.05 27.25
CA ARG A 61 0.57 14.92 26.24
C ARG A 61 0.73 15.96 25.14
N LEU A 62 0.60 15.49 23.91
CA LEU A 62 0.56 16.31 22.72
C LEU A 62 -0.70 17.19 22.74
N SER A 63 -0.50 18.47 22.46
CA SER A 63 -1.60 19.40 22.21
C SER A 63 -2.39 18.99 20.97
N LEU A 64 -3.63 19.48 20.83
CA LEU A 64 -4.42 19.25 19.62
C LEU A 64 -3.68 19.70 18.35
N PRO A 65 -3.06 20.90 18.29
CA PRO A 65 -2.27 21.31 17.12
C PRO A 65 -1.06 20.42 16.82
N ALA A 66 -0.38 19.91 17.85
CA ALA A 66 0.75 18.99 17.65
C ALA A 66 0.31 17.67 17.02
N ARG A 67 -0.83 17.12 17.49
CA ARG A 67 -1.43 15.92 16.89
C ARG A 67 -1.84 16.16 15.44
N GLU A 68 -2.48 17.29 15.17
CA GLU A 68 -2.88 17.66 13.82
C GLU A 68 -1.69 17.77 12.87
N THR A 69 -0.58 18.35 13.34
CA THR A 69 0.66 18.46 12.57
C THR A 69 1.22 17.07 12.18
N LEU A 70 1.24 16.13 13.13
CA LEU A 70 1.69 14.75 12.86
C LEU A 70 0.78 14.04 11.85
N LEU A 71 -0.53 14.25 11.92
CA LEU A 71 -1.48 13.70 10.95
C LEU A 71 -1.25 14.30 9.55
N VAL A 72 -1.12 15.62 9.46
CA VAL A 72 -0.82 16.33 8.20
C VAL A 72 0.47 15.81 7.58
N GLU A 73 1.54 15.68 8.37
CA GLU A 73 2.83 15.14 7.91
C GLU A 73 2.70 13.70 7.41
N LYS A 74 1.98 12.85 8.15
CA LYS A 74 1.79 11.44 7.79
C LYS A 74 0.99 11.28 6.51
N LEU A 75 -0.13 11.99 6.39
CA LEU A 75 -1.00 11.95 5.21
C LEU A 75 -0.34 12.58 3.99
N SER A 76 0.41 13.68 4.16
CA SER A 76 1.11 14.34 3.05
C SER A 76 2.16 13.45 2.38
N LYS A 77 2.72 12.46 3.11
CA LYS A 77 3.66 11.47 2.55
C LYS A 77 2.99 10.52 1.54
N LEU A 78 1.66 10.40 1.55
CA LEU A 78 0.91 9.61 0.57
C LEU A 78 0.86 10.28 -0.82
N ALA A 79 1.09 11.59 -0.89
CA ALA A 79 1.06 12.34 -2.13
C ALA A 79 2.10 11.80 -3.12
N THR A 80 1.71 11.59 -4.37
CA THR A 80 2.61 11.20 -5.47
C THR A 80 2.38 12.10 -6.69
N GLY A 81 3.37 12.20 -7.57
CA GLY A 81 3.26 12.99 -8.81
C GLY A 81 2.78 14.43 -8.58
N ALA A 82 1.75 14.83 -9.33
CA ALA A 82 1.15 16.17 -9.27
C ALA A 82 0.59 16.52 -7.89
N ALA A 83 0.08 15.53 -7.13
CA ALA A 83 -0.45 15.77 -5.78
C ALA A 83 0.62 16.32 -4.82
N LYS A 84 1.90 15.93 -4.97
CA LYS A 84 3.00 16.48 -4.15
C LYS A 84 3.17 17.98 -4.36
N ALA A 85 3.04 18.44 -5.61
CA ALA A 85 3.17 19.85 -5.94
C ALA A 85 2.02 20.65 -5.32
N GLU A 86 0.79 20.10 -5.35
CA GLU A 86 -0.37 20.77 -4.78
C GLU A 86 -0.30 20.84 -3.25
N ILE A 87 0.09 19.75 -2.57
CA ILE A 87 0.31 19.77 -1.11
C ILE A 87 1.34 20.84 -0.72
N ARG A 88 2.45 20.95 -1.48
CA ARG A 88 3.48 21.98 -1.23
C ARG A 88 2.95 23.39 -1.44
N ARG A 89 2.05 23.60 -2.40
CA ARG A 89 1.45 24.90 -2.74
C ARG A 89 0.40 25.32 -1.73
N ALA A 90 -0.54 24.43 -1.43
CA ALA A 90 -1.67 24.69 -0.54
C ALA A 90 -1.26 24.80 0.94
N ARG A 91 -0.19 24.09 1.35
CA ARG A 91 0.27 24.02 2.75
C ARG A 91 -0.89 23.74 3.72
N PRO A 92 -1.58 22.60 3.56
CA PRO A 92 -2.73 22.25 4.39
C PRO A 92 -2.36 22.24 5.87
N ARG A 93 -3.30 22.67 6.72
CA ARG A 93 -3.10 22.76 8.18
C ARG A 93 -3.89 21.74 8.96
N SER A 94 -4.80 21.02 8.29
CA SER A 94 -5.57 19.94 8.88
C SER A 94 -5.46 18.65 8.05
N ALA A 95 -5.65 17.53 8.73
CA ALA A 95 -5.76 16.21 8.10
C ALA A 95 -6.92 16.17 7.10
N ALA A 96 -8.03 16.85 7.41
CA ALA A 96 -9.17 17.00 6.51
C ALA A 96 -8.75 17.68 5.19
N ASP A 97 -8.03 18.80 5.26
CA ASP A 97 -7.54 19.50 4.06
C ASP A 97 -6.64 18.59 3.21
N VAL A 98 -5.76 17.81 3.85
CA VAL A 98 -4.90 16.86 3.13
C VAL A 98 -5.74 15.77 2.46
N CYS A 99 -6.73 15.22 3.14
CA CYS A 99 -7.64 14.22 2.59
C CYS A 99 -8.42 14.76 1.39
N ASP A 100 -8.95 15.97 1.47
CA ASP A 100 -9.68 16.62 0.38
C ASP A 100 -8.78 16.85 -0.83
N LEU A 101 -7.56 17.36 -0.60
CA LEU A 101 -6.57 17.58 -1.65
C LEU A 101 -6.14 16.27 -2.31
N LEU A 102 -5.93 15.21 -1.54
CA LEU A 102 -5.47 13.92 -2.07
C LEU A 102 -6.59 13.09 -2.71
N GLY A 103 -7.81 13.16 -2.18
CA GLY A 103 -8.97 12.42 -2.71
C GLY A 103 -9.14 12.65 -4.21
N ALA A 104 -9.02 13.90 -4.65
CA ALA A 104 -9.08 14.28 -6.06
C ALA A 104 -8.01 13.60 -6.94
N TYR A 105 -6.86 13.20 -6.40
CA TYR A 105 -5.78 12.55 -7.15
C TYR A 105 -5.82 11.03 -7.06
N VAL A 106 -6.35 10.48 -5.96
CA VAL A 106 -6.52 9.03 -5.77
C VAL A 106 -7.47 8.50 -6.83
N ASP A 107 -8.66 9.10 -6.95
CA ASP A 107 -9.70 8.69 -7.89
C ASP A 107 -9.20 8.74 -9.36
N ASN A 108 -8.39 9.75 -9.69
CA ASN A 108 -7.82 9.90 -11.03
C ASN A 108 -6.70 8.89 -11.32
N SER A 109 -5.91 8.51 -10.31
CA SER A 109 -4.80 7.57 -10.47
C SER A 109 -5.30 6.13 -10.68
N ASP A 110 -6.35 5.73 -9.96
CA ASP A 110 -6.96 4.40 -10.12
C ASP A 110 -7.66 4.28 -11.47
N GLN A 111 -8.35 5.33 -11.92
CA GLN A 111 -8.96 5.36 -13.25
C GLN A 111 -7.91 5.27 -14.38
N THR A 112 -6.75 5.91 -14.20
CA THR A 112 -5.64 5.84 -15.17
C THR A 112 -5.00 4.45 -15.20
N GLY A 113 -4.82 3.81 -14.04
CA GLY A 113 -4.31 2.43 -13.93
C GLY A 113 -5.24 1.41 -14.56
N ILE A 114 -6.55 1.50 -14.28
CA ILE A 114 -7.58 0.63 -14.88
C ILE A 114 -7.61 0.80 -16.41
N ASN A 115 -7.53 2.04 -16.90
CA ASN A 115 -7.50 2.31 -18.34
C ASN A 115 -6.22 1.76 -19.01
N ALA A 116 -5.08 1.80 -18.33
CA ALA A 116 -3.84 1.21 -18.82
C ALA A 116 -3.91 -0.33 -18.90
N VAL A 117 -4.48 -0.98 -17.88
CA VAL A 117 -4.70 -2.43 -17.87
C VAL A 117 -5.64 -2.86 -18.99
N ARG A 118 -6.77 -2.16 -19.17
CA ARG A 118 -7.72 -2.41 -20.27
C ARG A 118 -7.12 -2.20 -21.65
N SER A 119 -6.08 -1.36 -21.78
CA SER A 119 -5.36 -1.18 -23.04
C SER A 119 -4.36 -2.31 -23.34
N ILE A 120 -3.97 -3.09 -22.33
CA ILE A 120 -2.99 -4.19 -22.45
C ILE A 120 -3.69 -5.53 -22.71
N GLU A 121 -4.84 -5.78 -22.07
CA GLU A 121 -5.67 -6.98 -22.29
C GLU A 121 -5.85 -7.37 -23.76
N PRO A 122 -6.32 -6.49 -24.66
CA PRO A 122 -6.53 -6.87 -26.07
C PRO A 122 -5.22 -7.18 -26.82
N LYS A 123 -4.08 -6.62 -26.38
CA LYS A 123 -2.77 -6.94 -26.98
C LYS A 123 -2.27 -8.31 -26.52
N LEU A 124 -2.58 -8.69 -25.29
CA LEU A 124 -2.27 -9.99 -24.73
C LEU A 124 -3.11 -11.08 -25.40
N ASP A 125 -4.40 -10.86 -25.58
CA ASP A 125 -5.31 -11.79 -26.25
C ASP A 125 -4.91 -12.05 -27.71
N ALA A 126 -4.56 -10.99 -28.45
CA ALA A 126 -4.06 -11.12 -29.82
C ALA A 126 -2.74 -11.92 -29.90
N SER A 127 -1.87 -11.76 -28.89
CA SER A 127 -0.61 -12.50 -28.79
C SER A 127 -0.85 -13.99 -28.48
N ILE A 128 -1.81 -14.30 -27.60
CA ILE A 128 -2.22 -15.67 -27.28
C ILE A 128 -2.79 -16.35 -28.53
N GLU A 129 -3.68 -15.69 -29.26
CA GLU A 129 -4.28 -16.24 -30.48
C GLU A 129 -3.22 -16.53 -31.56
N MET A 130 -2.24 -15.62 -31.72
CA MET A 130 -1.14 -15.81 -32.65
C MET A 130 -0.26 -17.01 -32.27
N LEU A 131 0.04 -17.19 -30.97
CA LEU A 131 0.79 -18.34 -30.48
C LEU A 131 0.02 -19.65 -30.68
N SER A 132 -1.29 -19.68 -30.43
CA SER A 132 -2.12 -20.86 -30.68
C SER A 132 -2.15 -21.25 -32.16
N LYS A 133 -2.22 -20.26 -33.07
CA LYS A 133 -2.16 -20.51 -34.53
C LYS A 133 -0.80 -21.08 -34.95
N LEU A 134 0.30 -20.56 -34.41
CA LEU A 134 1.64 -21.07 -34.69
C LEU A 134 1.83 -22.50 -34.16
N LEU A 135 1.32 -22.79 -32.97
CA LEU A 135 1.38 -24.13 -32.38
C LEU A 135 0.64 -25.15 -33.26
N GLY A 136 -0.60 -24.84 -33.66
CA GLY A 136 -1.37 -25.71 -34.55
C GLY A 136 -0.74 -25.90 -35.93
N ALA A 137 -0.10 -24.85 -36.48
CA ALA A 137 0.65 -24.97 -37.73
C ALA A 137 1.88 -25.87 -37.59
N PHE A 138 2.57 -25.81 -36.46
CA PHE A 138 3.73 -26.65 -36.17
C PHE A 138 3.35 -28.12 -35.97
N GLU A 139 2.30 -28.39 -35.19
CA GLU A 139 1.75 -29.74 -35.01
C GLU A 139 1.31 -30.35 -36.35
N GLY A 140 0.58 -29.58 -37.17
CA GLY A 140 0.18 -30.01 -38.50
C GLY A 140 1.36 -30.29 -39.44
N ALA A 141 2.46 -29.53 -39.33
CA ALA A 141 3.66 -29.78 -40.10
C ALA A 141 4.39 -31.06 -39.66
N GLN A 142 4.48 -31.33 -38.35
CA GLN A 142 5.06 -32.57 -37.83
C GLN A 142 4.25 -33.80 -38.26
N SER A 143 2.92 -33.76 -38.17
CA SER A 143 2.08 -34.89 -38.59
C SER A 143 2.26 -35.23 -40.07
N ARG A 144 2.35 -34.22 -40.95
CA ARG A 144 2.62 -34.44 -42.38
C ARG A 144 4.00 -35.02 -42.64
N GLN A 145 5.00 -34.61 -41.85
CA GLN A 145 6.36 -35.13 -41.97
C GLN A 145 6.43 -36.60 -41.53
N ALA A 146 5.70 -36.98 -40.47
CA ALA A 146 5.57 -38.36 -40.02
C ALA A 146 4.85 -39.24 -41.06
N GLU A 147 3.74 -38.78 -41.63
CA GLU A 147 3.04 -39.51 -42.71
C GLU A 147 3.91 -39.71 -43.96
N GLN A 148 4.71 -38.71 -44.33
CA GLN A 148 5.64 -38.83 -45.46
C GLN A 148 6.74 -39.86 -45.18
N PHE A 149 7.25 -39.90 -43.95
CA PHE A 149 8.26 -40.87 -43.53
C PHE A 149 7.69 -42.30 -43.54
N ASP A 150 6.49 -42.51 -42.98
CA ASP A 150 5.83 -43.82 -42.98
C ASP A 150 5.56 -44.33 -44.40
N ARG A 151 5.15 -43.45 -45.32
CA ARG A 151 4.97 -43.79 -46.74
C ARG A 151 6.28 -44.18 -47.42
N LEU A 152 7.39 -43.55 -47.08
CA LEU A 152 8.72 -43.88 -47.60
C LEU A 152 9.19 -45.25 -47.08
N CYS A 153 8.96 -45.54 -45.79
CA CYS A 153 9.28 -46.84 -45.20
C CYS A 153 8.42 -47.99 -45.74
N ALA A 154 7.20 -47.73 -46.21
CA ALA A 154 6.33 -48.76 -46.79
C ALA A 154 6.72 -49.18 -48.23
N VAL A 155 7.61 -48.42 -48.88
CA VAL A 155 8.05 -48.67 -50.28
C VAL A 155 9.45 -49.30 -50.35
N LEU A 156 10.15 -49.39 -49.22
CA LEU A 156 11.45 -50.06 -49.07
C LEU A 156 11.28 -51.48 -48.53
#